data_AF-A0AAT9QGL0-F1
#
_entry.id   AF-A0AAT9QGL0-F1
#
_cell.length_a   1.000
_cell.length_b   1.000
_cell.length_c   1.000
_cell.angle_alpha   90.00
_cell.angle_beta   90.00
_cell.angle_gamma   90.00
#
_symmetry.space_group_name_H-M   'P 1'
#
loop_
_entity.id
_entity.type
_entity.pdbx_description
1 polymer ?
#
loop_
_entity_poly.entity_id
_entity_poly.type
_entity_poly.pdbx_seq_one_letter_code
_entity_poly.pdbx_strand_id
1 'polypeptide(L)'
;MGSMVGRIAVMVHALTALLLGVAAPATAVAPVAVIVEDTAGVLDQDTLIPAVERIQFYEPTRVAVFTYNGKAEDNLNEQVLKFARASHPEWISPDGQKWADGLFIFALDPVGRHVGTYMGEDRKVSLEQRSDIQDASKELFRDAQWTDGTVAGIRRGAELINQPWYRSAAFLITAWVTAGIAALGAATWVIVRAATRTRCRREIERGDRSYSNVSMDLDVTELNAGTIPESSRYGSQVLEKHRTFLSRYAAATELSNQVHALGKRALSSRKNLKLARHFADSAAEPGRPGRRHRRQQRTTEPR
;
A
#
# COMPACT_ATOMS: atom_id res chain seq x y z
N MET A 1 -12.81 22.57 -12.06
CA MET A 1 -12.66 21.27 -11.36
C MET A 1 -11.26 20.65 -11.52
N GLY A 2 -10.39 21.16 -12.40
CA GLY A 2 -9.03 20.62 -12.63
C GLY A 2 -8.01 20.84 -11.50
N SER A 3 -8.12 21.89 -10.67
CA SER A 3 -7.06 22.20 -9.68
C SER A 3 -7.04 21.31 -8.43
N MET A 4 -8.15 20.64 -8.11
CA MET A 4 -8.24 19.79 -6.91
C MET A 4 -7.85 18.33 -7.21
N VAL A 5 -8.18 17.86 -8.42
CA VAL A 5 -7.72 16.55 -8.93
C VAL A 5 -6.21 16.59 -9.18
N GLY A 6 -5.67 17.69 -9.73
CA GLY A 6 -4.24 17.86 -9.90
C GLY A 6 -3.47 17.85 -8.58
N ARG A 7 -3.98 18.48 -7.52
CA ARG A 7 -3.33 18.51 -6.20
C ARG A 7 -3.36 17.16 -5.48
N ILE A 8 -4.41 16.38 -5.65
CA ILE A 8 -4.48 15.01 -5.09
C ILE A 8 -3.59 14.07 -5.89
N ALA A 9 -3.55 14.19 -7.22
CA ALA A 9 -2.65 13.41 -8.06
C ALA A 9 -1.17 13.70 -7.74
N VAL A 10 -0.81 14.97 -7.53
CA VAL A 10 0.55 15.38 -7.12
C VAL A 10 0.89 14.88 -5.71
N MET A 11 -0.04 14.92 -4.77
CA MET A 11 0.20 14.44 -3.40
C MET A 11 0.31 12.91 -3.35
N VAL A 12 -0.48 12.19 -4.15
CA VAL A 12 -0.35 10.74 -4.32
C VAL A 12 0.96 10.41 -5.03
N HIS A 13 1.36 11.13 -6.09
CA HIS A 13 2.67 10.92 -6.73
C HIS A 13 3.83 11.24 -5.80
N ALA A 14 3.75 12.31 -5.00
CA ALA A 14 4.77 12.66 -4.02
C ALA A 14 4.87 11.62 -2.90
N LEU A 15 3.74 11.08 -2.43
CA LEU A 15 3.72 10.02 -1.44
C LEU A 15 4.20 8.69 -2.02
N THR A 16 3.89 8.40 -3.29
CA THR A 16 4.38 7.21 -4.01
C THR A 16 5.88 7.33 -4.28
N ALA A 17 6.39 8.51 -4.64
CA ALA A 17 7.82 8.78 -4.80
C ALA A 17 8.58 8.74 -3.47
N LEU A 18 7.94 9.15 -2.37
CA LEU A 18 8.50 9.06 -1.02
C LEU A 18 8.51 7.61 -0.50
N LEU A 19 7.49 6.82 -0.82
CA LEU A 19 7.39 5.38 -0.51
C LEU A 19 8.27 4.50 -1.40
N LEU A 20 8.48 4.89 -2.65
CA LEU A 20 9.36 4.18 -3.58
C LEU A 20 10.83 4.34 -3.22
N GLY A 21 11.17 5.28 -2.33
CA GLY A 21 12.54 5.57 -1.98
C GLY A 21 13.30 6.05 -3.21
N VAL A 22 13.84 7.26 -3.16
CA VAL A 22 15.03 7.51 -3.96
C VAL A 22 16.12 6.69 -3.31
N ALA A 23 16.11 5.37 -3.55
CA ALA A 23 17.18 4.47 -3.22
C ALA A 23 18.37 5.06 -3.94
N ALA A 24 19.29 5.65 -3.16
CA ALA A 24 20.61 5.96 -3.68
C ALA A 24 21.05 4.72 -4.46
N PRO A 25 21.51 4.86 -5.72
CA PRO A 25 21.98 3.70 -6.44
C PRO A 25 23.06 3.08 -5.57
N ALA A 26 22.78 1.92 -4.98
CA ALA A 26 23.84 1.10 -4.43
C ALA A 26 24.73 0.86 -5.64
N THR A 27 25.89 1.51 -5.63
CA THR A 27 26.81 1.51 -6.77
C THR A 27 27.17 0.07 -7.00
N ALA A 28 26.58 -0.52 -8.03
CA ALA A 28 26.91 -1.86 -8.44
C ALA A 28 28.33 -1.76 -9.01
N VAL A 29 29.27 -2.46 -8.39
CA VAL A 29 30.69 -2.42 -8.75
C VAL A 29 31.10 -3.80 -9.27
N ALA A 30 31.90 -3.83 -10.32
CA ALA A 30 32.54 -5.04 -10.81
C ALA A 30 33.40 -5.68 -9.70
N PRO A 31 33.66 -7.00 -9.74
CA PRO A 31 34.57 -7.63 -8.80
C PRO A 31 35.95 -6.98 -8.86
N VAL A 32 36.60 -6.86 -7.70
CA VAL A 32 37.94 -6.27 -7.58
C VAL A 32 39.00 -7.17 -8.22
N ALA A 33 38.80 -8.47 -8.12
CA ALA A 33 39.57 -9.48 -8.83
C ALA A 33 38.74 -10.77 -8.95
N VAL A 34 39.06 -11.54 -9.98
CA VAL A 34 38.54 -12.89 -10.21
C VAL A 34 39.73 -13.84 -10.21
N ILE A 35 39.77 -14.76 -9.24
CA ILE A 35 40.83 -15.77 -9.08
C ILE A 35 40.21 -17.12 -9.37
N VAL A 36 40.78 -17.91 -10.27
CA VAL A 36 40.26 -19.22 -10.66
C VAL A 36 41.30 -20.30 -10.39
N GLU A 37 40.99 -21.16 -9.43
CA GLU A 37 41.79 -22.31 -9.02
C GLU A 37 41.06 -23.59 -9.46
N ASP A 38 41.16 -23.92 -10.75
CA ASP A 38 40.47 -25.07 -11.35
C ASP A 38 41.30 -26.36 -11.22
N THR A 39 41.36 -26.95 -10.02
CA THR A 39 42.13 -28.19 -9.80
C THR A 39 41.49 -29.43 -10.43
N ALA A 40 40.17 -29.38 -10.71
CA ALA A 40 39.42 -30.44 -11.39
C ALA A 40 39.49 -30.38 -12.92
N GLY A 41 39.92 -29.26 -13.50
CA GLY A 41 40.03 -29.09 -14.96
C GLY A 41 38.67 -29.14 -15.67
N VAL A 42 37.61 -28.68 -15.02
CA VAL A 42 36.23 -28.74 -15.54
C VAL A 42 35.70 -27.40 -16.04
N LEU A 43 36.44 -26.31 -15.81
CA LEU A 43 36.00 -24.96 -16.13
C LEU A 43 36.62 -24.46 -17.43
N ASP A 44 35.76 -24.03 -18.34
CA ASP A 44 36.17 -23.18 -19.46
C ASP A 44 36.40 -21.74 -18.96
N GLN A 45 37.66 -21.39 -18.75
CA GLN A 45 38.06 -20.09 -18.19
C GLN A 45 37.83 -18.92 -19.16
N ASP A 46 37.94 -19.16 -20.48
CA ASP A 46 37.72 -18.14 -21.51
C ASP A 46 36.27 -17.67 -21.52
N THR A 47 35.34 -18.54 -21.10
CA THR A 47 33.93 -18.21 -20.88
C THR A 47 33.67 -17.69 -19.45
N LEU A 48 34.24 -18.35 -18.45
CA LEU A 48 33.97 -18.07 -17.04
C LEU A 48 34.41 -16.66 -16.61
N ILE A 49 35.68 -16.31 -16.86
CA ILE A 49 36.28 -15.08 -16.33
C ILE A 49 35.53 -13.85 -16.87
N PRO A 50 35.33 -13.68 -18.20
CA PRO A 50 34.60 -12.53 -18.72
C PRO A 50 33.14 -12.48 -18.26
N ALA A 51 32.53 -13.64 -17.97
CA ALA A 51 31.17 -13.69 -17.42
C ALA A 51 31.12 -13.20 -15.97
N VAL A 52 32.09 -13.59 -15.15
CA VAL A 52 32.18 -13.18 -13.74
C VAL A 52 32.57 -11.71 -13.61
N GLU A 53 33.50 -11.20 -14.42
CA GLU A 53 33.90 -9.79 -14.41
C GLU A 53 32.76 -8.82 -14.73
N ARG A 54 31.73 -9.29 -15.47
CA ARG A 54 30.54 -8.49 -15.78
C ARG A 54 29.51 -8.49 -14.65
N ILE A 55 29.61 -9.39 -13.68
CA ILE A 55 28.70 -9.46 -12.52
C ILE A 55 28.95 -8.25 -11.62
N GLN A 56 27.88 -7.63 -11.14
CA GLN A 56 27.97 -6.45 -10.29
C GLN A 56 27.63 -6.81 -8.84
N PHE A 57 28.48 -6.39 -7.91
CA PHE A 57 28.31 -6.53 -6.47
C PHE A 57 27.90 -5.20 -5.85
N TYR A 58 27.24 -5.25 -4.68
CA TYR A 58 26.88 -4.04 -3.95
C TYR A 58 28.07 -3.35 -3.28
N GLU A 59 29.15 -4.09 -3.03
CA GLU A 59 30.41 -3.58 -2.51
C GLU A 59 31.60 -4.27 -3.20
N PRO A 60 32.79 -3.63 -3.22
CA PRO A 60 33.99 -4.22 -3.79
C PRO A 60 34.25 -5.63 -3.23
N THR A 61 34.22 -6.63 -4.11
CA THR A 61 34.31 -8.05 -3.72
C THR A 61 35.34 -8.76 -4.58
N ARG A 62 36.22 -9.53 -3.93
CA ARG A 62 37.15 -10.45 -4.58
C ARG A 62 36.45 -11.79 -4.75
N VAL A 63 36.33 -12.26 -5.99
CA VAL A 63 35.70 -13.54 -6.29
C VAL A 63 36.80 -14.57 -6.50
N ALA A 64 36.74 -15.65 -5.73
CA ALA A 64 37.59 -16.82 -5.90
C ALA A 64 36.72 -18.00 -6.33
N VAL A 65 37.13 -18.69 -7.39
CA VAL A 65 36.51 -19.93 -7.85
C VAL A 65 37.48 -21.04 -7.55
N PHE A 66 37.04 -22.08 -6.85
CA PHE A 66 37.86 -23.24 -6.55
C PHE A 66 37.12 -24.51 -6.97
N THR A 67 37.72 -25.30 -7.87
CA THR A 67 37.21 -26.65 -8.12
C THR A 67 38.06 -27.65 -7.38
N TYR A 68 37.43 -28.67 -6.82
CA TYR A 68 38.08 -29.71 -6.05
C TYR A 68 38.15 -31.02 -6.84
N ASN A 69 39.36 -31.55 -7.02
CA ASN A 69 39.61 -32.81 -7.71
C ASN A 69 40.00 -33.92 -6.72
N GLY A 70 39.07 -34.28 -5.83
CA GLY A 70 39.29 -35.34 -4.84
C GLY A 70 38.31 -36.48 -4.96
N LYS A 71 38.00 -37.09 -3.82
CA LYS A 71 37.09 -38.23 -3.73
C LYS A 71 35.71 -37.78 -3.27
N ALA A 72 34.69 -38.56 -3.64
CA ALA A 72 33.31 -38.26 -3.27
C ALA A 72 33.07 -38.31 -1.74
N GLU A 73 33.93 -38.98 -0.97
CA GLU A 73 33.81 -39.02 0.50
C GLU A 73 34.45 -37.82 1.21
N ASP A 74 35.18 -36.97 0.49
CA ASP A 74 35.91 -35.85 1.08
C ASP A 74 34.97 -34.70 1.47
N ASN A 75 35.26 -34.06 2.60
CA ASN A 75 34.51 -32.89 3.06
C ASN A 75 34.98 -31.62 2.34
N LEU A 76 34.19 -31.11 1.39
CA LEU A 76 34.52 -29.90 0.62
C LEU A 76 34.90 -28.69 1.50
N ASN A 77 34.27 -28.51 2.68
CA ASN A 77 34.61 -27.40 3.58
C ASN A 77 36.06 -27.50 4.10
N GLU A 78 36.47 -28.70 4.49
CA GLU A 78 37.83 -28.94 4.99
C GLU A 78 38.86 -28.80 3.88
N GLN A 79 38.53 -29.26 2.67
CA GLN A 79 39.42 -29.18 1.52
C GLN A 79 39.64 -27.74 1.05
N VAL A 80 38.59 -26.92 1.03
CA VAL A 80 38.72 -25.48 0.71
C VAL A 80 39.59 -24.78 1.76
N LEU A 81 39.39 -25.06 3.05
CA LEU A 81 40.21 -24.48 4.11
C LEU A 81 41.68 -24.93 4.02
N LYS A 82 41.92 -26.22 3.75
CA LYS A 82 43.26 -26.77 3.59
C LYS A 82 43.97 -26.15 2.39
N PHE A 83 43.28 -26.04 1.25
CA PHE A 83 43.80 -25.41 0.05
C PHE A 83 44.14 -23.94 0.28
N ALA A 84 43.23 -23.18 0.87
CA ALA A 84 43.46 -21.77 1.21
C ALA A 84 44.70 -21.60 2.11
N ARG A 85 44.85 -22.42 3.17
CA ARG A 85 46.05 -22.34 4.04
C ARG A 85 47.36 -22.62 3.31
N ALA A 86 47.34 -23.48 2.30
CA ALA A 86 48.55 -23.90 1.59
C ALA A 86 48.92 -22.94 0.45
N SER A 87 47.93 -22.52 -0.35
CA SER A 87 48.15 -21.81 -1.61
C SER A 87 47.72 -20.33 -1.56
N HIS A 88 46.72 -20.01 -0.76
CA HIS A 88 46.16 -18.66 -0.63
C HIS A 88 46.01 -18.22 0.83
N PRO A 89 47.10 -18.10 1.59
CA PRO A 89 47.03 -17.68 2.99
C PRO A 89 46.36 -16.31 3.15
N GLU A 90 46.36 -15.47 2.11
CA GLU A 90 45.67 -14.18 2.05
C GLU A 90 44.13 -14.29 1.96
N TRP A 91 43.57 -15.48 1.74
CA TRP A 91 42.12 -15.72 1.82
C TRP A 91 41.64 -15.91 3.25
N ILE A 92 42.56 -16.05 4.19
CA ILE A 92 42.27 -16.25 5.60
C ILE A 92 42.60 -14.95 6.34
N SER A 93 41.77 -14.60 7.33
CA SER A 93 42.03 -13.44 8.18
C SER A 93 43.37 -13.59 8.92
N PRO A 94 44.04 -12.48 9.31
CA PRO A 94 45.34 -12.53 9.98
C PRO A 94 45.38 -13.37 11.27
N ASP A 95 44.24 -13.50 11.97
CA ASP A 95 44.09 -14.34 13.17
C ASP A 95 43.87 -15.85 12.86
N GLY A 96 43.74 -16.20 11.58
CA GLY A 96 43.56 -17.58 11.12
C GLY A 96 42.17 -18.18 11.38
N GLN A 97 41.21 -17.38 11.86
CA GLN A 97 39.91 -17.88 12.34
C GLN A 97 38.77 -17.74 11.32
N LYS A 98 38.91 -16.85 10.34
CA LYS A 98 37.84 -16.46 9.42
C LYS A 98 38.36 -16.36 7.99
N TRP A 99 37.43 -16.27 7.04
CA TRP A 99 37.76 -15.84 5.69
C TRP A 99 38.06 -14.34 5.70
N ALA A 100 38.98 -13.91 4.83
CA ALA A 100 39.38 -12.52 4.72
C ALA A 100 38.20 -11.63 4.31
N ASP A 101 38.19 -10.39 4.80
CA ASP A 101 37.16 -9.43 4.43
C ASP A 101 37.17 -9.13 2.93
N GLY A 102 35.99 -8.87 2.38
CA GLY A 102 35.79 -8.62 0.95
C GLY A 102 35.96 -9.85 0.06
N LEU A 103 36.17 -11.04 0.62
CA LEU A 103 36.32 -12.30 -0.14
C LEU A 103 34.98 -13.01 -0.30
N PHE A 104 34.74 -13.54 -1.50
CA PHE A 104 33.71 -14.53 -1.80
C PHE A 104 34.31 -15.69 -2.58
N ILE A 105 34.33 -16.88 -1.97
CA ILE A 105 34.77 -18.13 -2.59
C ILE A 105 33.55 -18.93 -3.01
N PHE A 106 33.50 -19.31 -4.29
CA PHE A 106 32.58 -20.28 -4.83
C PHE A 106 33.34 -21.57 -5.13
N ALA A 107 33.01 -22.65 -4.41
CA ALA A 107 33.68 -23.92 -4.51
C ALA A 107 32.78 -24.99 -5.13
N LEU A 108 33.33 -25.80 -6.02
CA LEU A 108 32.64 -26.89 -6.70
C LEU A 108 33.47 -28.17 -6.61
N ASP A 109 32.85 -29.25 -6.16
CA ASP A 109 33.36 -30.60 -6.30
C ASP A 109 32.50 -31.35 -7.34
N PRO A 110 32.97 -31.49 -8.59
CA PRO A 110 32.22 -32.19 -9.62
C PRO A 110 32.11 -33.70 -9.35
N VAL A 111 33.05 -34.30 -8.63
CA VAL A 111 33.10 -35.75 -8.33
C VAL A 111 32.18 -36.09 -7.17
N GLY A 112 32.34 -35.40 -6.03
CA GLY A 112 31.47 -35.52 -4.86
C GLY A 112 30.09 -34.86 -5.02
N ARG A 113 29.87 -34.14 -6.12
CA ARG A 113 28.61 -33.40 -6.42
C ARG A 113 28.26 -32.40 -5.32
N HIS A 114 29.28 -31.75 -4.77
CA HIS A 114 29.13 -30.74 -3.73
C HIS A 114 29.39 -29.34 -4.27
N VAL A 115 28.63 -28.38 -3.76
CA VAL A 115 28.86 -26.95 -3.97
C VAL A 115 28.95 -26.29 -2.61
N GLY A 116 29.95 -25.43 -2.44
CA GLY A 116 30.22 -24.71 -1.21
C GLY A 116 30.43 -23.24 -1.50
N THR A 117 29.99 -22.38 -0.58
CA THR A 117 30.21 -20.94 -0.69
C THR A 117 30.80 -20.43 0.60
N TYR A 118 31.85 -19.61 0.53
CA TYR A 118 32.56 -19.11 1.70
C TYR A 118 32.82 -17.62 1.51
N MET A 119 32.78 -16.87 2.59
CA MET A 119 32.78 -15.41 2.49
C MET A 119 33.29 -14.80 3.78
N GLY A 120 33.95 -13.64 3.64
CA GLY A 120 34.35 -12.80 4.77
C GLY A 120 33.14 -12.41 5.63
N GLU A 121 33.38 -12.01 6.88
CA GLU A 121 32.28 -11.65 7.78
C GLU A 121 31.51 -10.42 7.29
N ASP A 122 32.17 -9.52 6.57
CA ASP A 122 31.62 -8.33 5.91
C ASP A 122 30.86 -8.63 4.60
N ARG A 123 30.81 -9.90 4.18
CA ARG A 123 30.09 -10.38 3.00
C ARG A 123 29.08 -11.48 3.35
N LYS A 124 28.91 -11.77 4.63
CA LYS A 124 28.14 -12.90 5.13
C LYS A 124 26.65 -12.77 4.80
N VAL A 125 26.08 -13.87 4.32
CA VAL A 125 24.64 -14.00 4.03
C VAL A 125 23.97 -14.94 5.03
N SER A 126 22.64 -14.90 5.11
CA SER A 126 21.86 -15.85 5.91
C SER A 126 22.01 -17.29 5.38
N LEU A 127 21.68 -18.29 6.19
CA LEU A 127 21.71 -19.69 5.74
C LEU A 127 20.77 -19.96 4.55
N GLU A 128 19.61 -19.31 4.54
CA GLU A 128 18.65 -19.38 3.43
C GLU A 128 19.24 -18.80 2.14
N GLN A 129 19.82 -17.60 2.23
CA GLN A 129 20.52 -16.98 1.10
C GLN A 129 21.70 -17.83 0.62
N ARG A 130 22.41 -18.49 1.54
CA ARG A 130 23.49 -19.43 1.17
C ARG A 130 22.95 -20.62 0.38
N SER A 131 21.78 -21.16 0.76
CA SER A 131 21.09 -22.21 0.00
C SER A 131 20.72 -21.70 -1.39
N ASP A 132 20.09 -20.52 -1.48
CA ASP A 132 19.71 -19.91 -2.76
C ASP A 132 20.88 -19.81 -3.75
N ILE A 133 22.06 -19.41 -3.25
CA ILE A 133 23.28 -19.30 -4.08
C ILE A 133 23.69 -20.67 -4.64
N GLN A 134 23.68 -21.70 -3.78
CA GLN A 134 24.03 -23.05 -4.18
C GLN A 134 22.98 -23.62 -5.14
N ASP A 135 21.70 -23.44 -4.83
CA ASP A 135 20.55 -23.92 -5.60
C ASP A 135 20.53 -23.33 -7.02
N ALA A 136 20.92 -22.07 -7.18
CA ALA A 136 21.05 -21.43 -8.50
C ALA A 136 22.00 -22.15 -9.46
N SER A 137 22.88 -23.02 -8.95
CA SER A 137 23.87 -23.75 -9.73
C SER A 137 23.53 -25.23 -9.91
N LYS A 138 22.66 -25.79 -9.05
CA LYS A 138 22.46 -27.25 -8.93
C LYS A 138 21.91 -27.90 -10.19
N GLU A 139 20.96 -27.25 -10.88
CA GLU A 139 20.40 -27.80 -12.12
C GLU A 139 21.46 -27.86 -13.22
N LEU A 140 22.23 -26.79 -13.40
CA LEU A 140 23.32 -26.72 -14.37
C LEU A 140 24.40 -27.77 -14.06
N PHE A 141 24.76 -27.94 -12.79
CA PHE A 141 25.70 -28.98 -12.36
C PHE A 141 25.17 -30.41 -12.56
N ARG A 142 23.87 -30.63 -12.41
CA ARG A 142 23.25 -31.93 -12.73
C ARG A 142 23.46 -32.26 -14.20
N ASP A 143 23.34 -31.26 -15.07
CA ASP A 143 23.50 -31.38 -16.51
C ASP A 143 24.98 -31.23 -16.96
N ALA A 144 25.92 -31.27 -16.01
CA ALA A 144 27.36 -31.14 -16.22
C ALA A 144 27.81 -29.82 -16.87
N GLN A 145 26.99 -28.78 -16.77
CA GLN A 145 27.31 -27.42 -17.20
C GLN A 145 28.07 -26.68 -16.08
N TRP A 146 29.31 -27.10 -15.84
CA TRP A 146 30.12 -26.62 -14.71
C TRP A 146 30.45 -25.13 -14.78
N THR A 147 30.84 -24.63 -15.95
CA THR A 147 31.12 -23.19 -16.15
C THR A 147 29.87 -22.35 -15.91
N ASP A 148 28.77 -22.67 -16.59
CA ASP A 148 27.53 -21.89 -16.48
C ASP A 148 26.93 -21.96 -15.07
N GLY A 149 26.97 -23.14 -14.43
CA GLY A 149 26.54 -23.30 -13.05
C GLY A 149 27.36 -22.44 -12.09
N THR A 150 28.68 -22.37 -12.28
CA THR A 150 29.56 -21.51 -11.49
C THR A 150 29.22 -20.03 -11.69
N VAL A 151 29.01 -19.59 -12.93
CA VAL A 151 28.57 -18.21 -13.23
C VAL A 151 27.23 -17.91 -12.57
N ALA A 152 26.26 -18.83 -12.64
CA ALA A 152 24.92 -18.67 -12.06
C ALA A 152 24.99 -18.52 -10.54
N GLY A 153 25.76 -19.38 -9.87
CA GLY A 153 26.00 -19.30 -8.44
C GLY A 153 26.66 -17.99 -8.03
N ILE A 154 27.73 -17.57 -8.72
CA ILE A 154 28.40 -16.29 -8.41
C ILE A 154 27.47 -15.10 -8.60
N ARG A 155 26.66 -15.11 -9.68
CA ARG A 155 25.68 -14.06 -9.95
C ARG A 155 24.65 -13.98 -8.82
N ARG A 156 24.13 -15.12 -8.38
CA ARG A 156 23.20 -15.17 -7.25
C ARG A 156 23.86 -14.69 -5.94
N GLY A 157 25.14 -15.02 -5.74
CA GLY A 157 25.94 -14.48 -4.64
C GLY A 157 26.00 -12.96 -4.66
N ALA A 158 26.32 -12.37 -5.80
CA ALA A 158 26.40 -10.92 -5.97
C ALA A 158 25.07 -10.18 -5.71
N GLU A 159 23.94 -10.81 -6.03
CA GLU A 159 22.60 -10.27 -5.77
C GLU A 159 22.22 -10.23 -4.28
N LEU A 160 22.82 -11.10 -3.46
CA LEU A 160 22.45 -11.31 -2.06
C LEU A 160 23.48 -10.75 -1.07
N ILE A 161 24.77 -10.83 -1.40
CA ILE A 161 25.86 -10.30 -0.58
C ILE A 161 25.69 -8.78 -0.45
N ASN A 162 25.56 -8.29 0.78
CA ASN A 162 25.31 -6.89 1.11
C ASN A 162 24.11 -6.27 0.38
N GLN A 163 23.12 -7.10 0.05
CA GLN A 163 21.87 -6.61 -0.53
C GLN A 163 21.21 -5.61 0.43
N PRO A 164 20.90 -4.39 -0.03
CA PRO A 164 20.19 -3.43 0.79
C PRO A 164 18.83 -3.98 1.23
N TRP A 165 18.47 -3.78 2.51
CA TRP A 165 17.24 -4.34 3.09
C TRP A 165 15.97 -4.00 2.30
N TYR A 166 15.92 -2.80 1.70
CA TYR A 166 14.79 -2.34 0.88
C TYR A 166 14.70 -3.00 -0.50
N ARG A 167 15.73 -3.75 -0.93
CA ARG A 167 15.70 -4.59 -2.14
C ARG A 167 15.39 -6.06 -1.85
N SER A 168 15.30 -6.44 -0.57
CA SER A 168 14.88 -7.79 -0.20
C SER A 168 13.47 -8.08 -0.72
N ALA A 169 13.22 -9.31 -1.17
CA ALA A 169 11.91 -9.72 -1.67
C ALA A 169 10.81 -9.52 -0.61
N ALA A 170 11.11 -9.85 0.65
CA ALA A 170 10.19 -9.67 1.77
C ALA A 170 9.77 -8.22 1.96
N PHE A 171 10.72 -7.27 1.88
CA PHE A 171 10.39 -5.86 1.98
C PHE A 171 9.54 -5.39 0.81
N LEU A 172 9.92 -5.75 -0.43
CA LEU A 172 9.17 -5.35 -1.62
C LEU A 172 7.73 -5.87 -1.59
N ILE A 173 7.51 -7.14 -1.20
CA ILE A 173 6.18 -7.70 -1.03
C ILE A 173 5.39 -6.91 0.01
N THR A 174 5.99 -6.66 1.18
CA THR A 174 5.36 -5.91 2.26
C THR A 174 4.99 -4.48 1.83
N ALA A 175 5.89 -3.81 1.12
CA ALA A 175 5.67 -2.47 0.58
C ALA A 175 4.50 -2.46 -0.42
N TRP A 176 4.46 -3.41 -1.36
CA TRP A 176 3.38 -3.54 -2.35
C TRP A 176 2.02 -3.83 -1.70
N VAL A 177 1.97 -4.78 -0.75
CA VAL A 177 0.74 -5.10 -0.01
C VAL A 177 0.24 -3.87 0.75
N THR A 178 1.15 -3.17 1.44
CA THR A 178 0.82 -1.98 2.23
C THR A 178 0.29 -0.85 1.33
N ALA A 179 0.96 -0.60 0.20
CA ALA A 179 0.53 0.37 -0.80
C ALA A 179 -0.85 0.01 -1.39
N GLY A 180 -1.10 -1.27 -1.68
CA GLY A 180 -2.39 -1.76 -2.17
C GLY A 180 -3.53 -1.52 -1.19
N ILE A 181 -3.33 -1.83 0.10
CA ILE A 181 -4.32 -1.57 1.16
C ILE A 181 -4.62 -0.06 1.28
N ALA A 182 -3.57 0.77 1.29
CA ALA A 182 -3.74 2.22 1.36
C ALA A 182 -4.52 2.78 0.16
N ALA A 183 -4.24 2.29 -1.05
CA ALA A 183 -4.95 2.69 -2.26
C ALA A 183 -6.44 2.33 -2.21
N LEU A 184 -6.79 1.13 -1.74
CA LEU A 184 -8.17 0.70 -1.55
C LEU A 184 -8.93 1.57 -0.52
N GLY A 185 -8.26 1.91 0.59
CA GLY A 185 -8.82 2.83 1.60
C GLY A 185 -9.09 4.22 1.03
N ALA A 186 -8.13 4.78 0.29
CA ALA A 186 -8.28 6.09 -0.36
C ALA A 186 -9.41 6.08 -1.40
N ALA A 187 -9.50 5.05 -2.23
CA ALA A 187 -10.56 4.89 -3.23
C ALA A 187 -11.95 4.86 -2.55
N THR A 188 -12.09 4.05 -1.49
CA THR A 188 -13.34 3.96 -0.71
C THR A 188 -13.72 5.32 -0.12
N TRP A 189 -12.77 6.05 0.46
CA TRP A 189 -13.01 7.38 1.01
C TRP A 189 -13.48 8.38 -0.05
N VAL A 190 -12.86 8.40 -1.23
CA VAL A 190 -13.26 9.26 -2.35
C VAL A 190 -14.69 8.94 -2.80
N ILE A 191 -15.01 7.65 -2.98
CA ILE A 191 -16.35 7.18 -3.37
C ILE A 191 -17.40 7.64 -2.35
N VAL A 192 -17.14 7.42 -1.06
CA VAL A 192 -18.06 7.81 0.03
C VAL A 192 -18.28 9.32 0.05
N ARG A 193 -17.24 10.13 -0.15
CA ARG A 193 -17.37 11.60 -0.21
C ARG A 193 -18.18 12.06 -1.41
N ALA A 194 -17.95 11.47 -2.58
CA ALA A 194 -18.71 11.78 -3.79
C ALA A 194 -20.19 11.42 -3.63
N ALA A 195 -20.47 10.20 -3.15
CA ALA A 195 -21.84 9.75 -2.89
C ALA A 195 -22.55 10.62 -1.84
N THR A 196 -21.86 10.97 -0.74
CA THR A 196 -22.41 11.85 0.30
C THR A 196 -22.75 13.23 -0.26
N ARG A 197 -21.88 13.79 -1.10
CA ARG A 197 -22.12 15.08 -1.77
C ARG A 197 -23.34 15.04 -2.68
N THR A 198 -23.49 13.99 -3.48
CA THR A 198 -24.65 13.81 -4.37
C THR A 198 -25.93 13.65 -3.57
N ARG A 199 -25.93 12.87 -2.49
CA ARG A 199 -27.09 12.71 -1.60
C ARG A 199 -27.48 14.04 -0.94
N CYS A 200 -26.50 14.79 -0.45
CA CYS A 200 -26.74 16.08 0.18
C CYS A 200 -27.43 17.07 -0.77
N ARG A 201 -26.96 17.16 -2.02
CA ARG A 201 -27.61 17.97 -3.08
C ARG A 201 -29.05 17.56 -3.34
N ARG A 202 -29.30 16.26 -3.48
CA ARG A 202 -30.65 15.73 -3.72
C ARG A 202 -31.63 16.08 -2.58
N GLU A 203 -31.16 16.09 -1.33
CA GLU A 203 -32.00 16.47 -0.20
C GLU A 203 -32.27 17.97 -0.17
N ILE A 204 -31.27 18.81 -0.46
CA ILE A 204 -31.47 20.27 -0.60
C ILE A 204 -32.50 20.53 -1.71
N GLU A 205 -32.33 19.96 -2.91
CA GLU A 205 -33.29 20.07 -4.03
C GLU A 205 -34.69 19.53 -3.70
N ARG A 206 -34.80 18.56 -2.78
CA ARG A 206 -36.08 18.05 -2.28
C ARG A 206 -36.74 19.05 -1.32
N GLY A 207 -35.95 19.63 -0.43
CA GLY A 207 -36.38 20.67 0.50
C GLY A 207 -36.84 21.92 -0.24
N ASP A 208 -36.06 22.40 -1.21
CA ASP A 208 -36.37 23.60 -1.99
C ASP A 208 -37.71 23.50 -2.72
N ARG A 209 -37.96 22.35 -3.38
CA ARG A 209 -39.24 22.09 -4.04
C ARG A 209 -40.41 22.14 -3.06
N SER A 210 -40.27 21.49 -1.90
CA SER A 210 -41.33 21.45 -0.88
C SER A 210 -41.56 22.83 -0.28
N TYR A 211 -40.49 23.56 0.03
CA TYR A 211 -40.53 24.91 0.58
C TYR A 211 -41.20 25.89 -0.39
N SER A 212 -40.85 25.85 -1.68
CA SER A 212 -41.43 26.73 -2.71
C SER A 212 -42.93 26.53 -2.90
N ASN A 213 -43.42 25.28 -2.83
CA ASN A 213 -44.85 24.99 -2.90
C ASN A 213 -45.58 25.56 -1.68
N VAL A 214 -45.03 25.37 -0.48
CA VAL A 214 -45.61 25.88 0.77
C VAL A 214 -45.62 27.41 0.81
N SER A 215 -44.56 28.08 0.35
CA SER A 215 -44.51 29.55 0.32
C SER A 215 -45.53 30.11 -0.67
N MET A 216 -45.70 29.47 -1.84
CA MET A 216 -46.70 29.87 -2.83
C MET A 216 -48.13 29.67 -2.30
N ASP A 217 -48.39 28.56 -1.61
CA ASP A 217 -49.67 28.29 -0.97
C ASP A 217 -49.96 29.27 0.18
N LEU A 218 -48.92 29.70 0.92
CA LEU A 218 -49.04 30.69 1.99
C LEU A 218 -49.46 32.06 1.45
N ASP A 219 -48.79 32.56 0.40
CA ASP A 219 -49.12 33.84 -0.23
C ASP A 219 -50.60 33.85 -0.70
N VAL A 220 -51.05 32.75 -1.31
CA VAL A 220 -52.45 32.57 -1.73
C VAL A 220 -53.42 32.46 -0.54
N THR A 221 -53.00 31.85 0.56
CA THR A 221 -53.83 31.70 1.76
C THR A 221 -53.94 33.00 2.55
N GLU A 222 -52.87 33.79 2.67
CA GLU A 222 -52.89 35.11 3.34
C GLU A 222 -53.76 36.12 2.58
N LEU A 223 -53.74 36.07 1.24
CA LEU A 223 -54.65 36.84 0.38
C LEU A 223 -56.14 36.50 0.66
N ASN A 224 -56.46 35.25 1.01
CA ASN A 224 -57.83 34.78 1.27
C ASN A 224 -58.23 34.82 2.77
N ALA A 225 -57.27 34.81 3.70
CA ALA A 225 -57.54 34.77 5.14
C ALA A 225 -58.09 36.11 5.69
N GLY A 226 -57.82 37.22 5.00
CA GLY A 226 -58.32 38.56 5.34
C GLY A 226 -59.85 38.72 5.29
N THR A 227 -60.60 37.71 4.86
CA THR A 227 -62.07 37.74 4.73
C THR A 227 -62.84 36.92 5.79
N ILE A 228 -62.16 36.35 6.79
CA ILE A 228 -62.80 35.46 7.79
C ILE A 228 -63.10 36.21 9.11
N PRO A 229 -64.36 36.24 9.61
CA PRO A 229 -64.71 36.92 10.87
C PRO A 229 -64.13 36.24 12.11
N GLU A 230 -63.51 37.01 13.00
CA GLU A 230 -62.83 36.52 14.23
C GLU A 230 -63.78 36.00 15.33
N SER A 231 -65.09 36.25 15.24
CA SER A 231 -66.07 36.00 16.30
C SER A 231 -66.69 34.58 16.31
N SER A 232 -66.08 33.60 15.66
CA SER A 232 -66.60 32.23 15.51
C SER A 232 -65.84 31.18 16.35
N ARG A 233 -66.56 30.21 16.95
CA ARG A 233 -65.99 29.06 17.67
C ARG A 233 -65.04 28.20 16.81
N TYR A 234 -65.14 28.30 15.48
CA TYR A 234 -64.25 27.65 14.50
C TYR A 234 -62.94 28.44 14.29
N GLY A 235 -62.93 29.75 14.54
CA GLY A 235 -61.79 30.64 14.30
C GLY A 235 -60.60 30.40 15.24
N SER A 236 -60.84 30.08 16.52
CA SER A 236 -59.76 29.83 17.49
C SER A 236 -58.90 28.61 17.13
N GLN A 237 -59.51 27.54 16.63
CA GLN A 237 -58.79 26.35 16.19
C GLN A 237 -58.00 26.58 14.88
N VAL A 238 -58.51 27.44 13.99
CA VAL A 238 -57.80 27.83 12.77
C VAL A 238 -56.61 28.73 13.09
N LEU A 239 -56.76 29.68 14.01
CA LEU A 239 -55.69 30.56 14.47
C LEU A 239 -54.57 29.78 15.20
N GLU A 240 -54.90 28.78 16.00
CA GLU A 240 -53.91 27.90 16.64
C GLU A 240 -53.09 27.09 15.61
N LYS A 241 -53.79 26.53 14.60
CA LYS A 241 -53.13 25.83 13.48
C LYS A 241 -52.25 26.77 12.66
N HIS A 242 -52.72 27.99 12.41
CA HIS A 242 -51.96 29.01 11.68
C HIS A 242 -50.70 29.45 12.43
N ARG A 243 -50.77 29.68 13.75
CA ARG A 243 -49.59 29.95 14.59
C ARG A 243 -48.58 28.80 14.56
N THR A 244 -49.07 27.56 14.65
CA THR A 244 -48.23 26.36 14.56
C THR A 244 -47.56 26.24 13.19
N PHE A 245 -48.28 26.58 12.12
CA PHE A 245 -47.76 26.63 10.76
C PHE A 245 -46.64 27.68 10.62
N LEU A 246 -46.88 28.92 11.06
CA LEU A 246 -45.89 30.01 10.98
C LEU A 246 -44.60 29.67 11.75
N SER A 247 -44.72 29.04 12.92
CA SER A 247 -43.55 28.59 13.70
C SER A 247 -42.73 27.53 12.94
N ARG A 248 -43.40 26.55 12.30
CA ARG A 248 -42.74 25.51 11.49
C ARG A 248 -42.13 26.07 10.21
N TYR A 249 -42.79 27.02 9.56
CA TYR A 249 -42.28 27.72 8.39
C TYR A 249 -41.01 28.49 8.73
N ALA A 250 -41.00 29.28 9.81
CA ALA A 250 -39.82 30.00 10.26
C ALA A 250 -38.62 29.06 10.56
N ALA A 251 -38.88 27.91 11.19
CA ALA A 251 -37.85 26.90 11.44
C ALA A 251 -37.29 26.29 10.13
N ALA A 252 -38.16 26.05 9.13
CA ALA A 252 -37.74 25.60 7.82
C ALA A 252 -36.92 26.66 7.06
N THR A 253 -37.27 27.94 7.18
CA THR A 253 -36.50 29.06 6.62
C THR A 253 -35.09 29.14 7.23
N GLU A 254 -34.97 28.98 8.54
CA GLU A 254 -33.65 28.97 9.20
C GLU A 254 -32.79 27.81 8.69
N LEU A 255 -33.36 26.60 8.60
CA LEU A 255 -32.67 25.43 8.05
C LEU A 255 -32.28 25.63 6.58
N SER A 256 -33.13 26.28 5.77
CA SER A 256 -32.85 26.66 4.39
C SER A 256 -31.61 27.55 4.30
N ASN A 257 -31.54 28.60 5.11
CA ASN A 257 -30.39 29.51 5.15
C ASN A 257 -29.11 28.77 5.53
N GLN A 258 -29.19 27.85 6.51
CA GLN A 258 -28.04 27.07 6.95
C GLN A 258 -27.53 26.09 5.87
N VAL A 259 -28.41 25.42 5.11
CA VAL A 259 -27.98 24.50 4.05
C VAL A 259 -27.44 25.24 2.81
N HIS A 260 -27.99 26.40 2.48
CA HIS A 260 -27.53 27.22 1.35
C HIS A 260 -26.21 27.96 1.63
N ALA A 261 -25.89 28.21 2.90
CA ALA A 261 -24.58 28.71 3.30
C ALA A 261 -23.45 27.65 3.15
N LEU A 262 -23.78 26.38 2.90
CA LEU A 262 -22.78 25.31 2.81
C LEU A 262 -21.98 25.39 1.51
N GLY A 263 -20.67 25.57 1.64
CA GLY A 263 -19.74 25.47 0.52
C GLY A 263 -19.66 24.06 -0.11
N LYS A 264 -19.21 23.99 -1.37
CA LYS A 264 -19.11 22.74 -2.17
C LYS A 264 -18.39 21.57 -1.47
N ARG A 265 -17.39 21.84 -0.62
CA ARG A 265 -16.65 20.84 0.16
C ARG A 265 -17.44 20.36 1.38
N ALA A 266 -18.21 21.24 2.01
CA ALA A 266 -19.00 20.94 3.19
C ALA A 266 -20.10 19.89 2.91
N LEU A 267 -20.62 19.85 1.68
CA LEU A 267 -21.63 18.87 1.25
C LEU A 267 -21.17 17.39 1.31
N SER A 268 -19.86 17.13 1.37
CA SER A 268 -19.32 15.76 1.49
C SER A 268 -19.20 15.25 2.92
N SER A 269 -19.68 16.02 3.91
CA SER A 269 -19.72 15.61 5.32
C SER A 269 -21.04 14.92 5.67
N ARG A 270 -20.96 13.82 6.45
CA ARG A 270 -22.15 13.14 6.99
C ARG A 270 -22.99 14.07 7.89
N LYS A 271 -22.37 14.98 8.63
CA LYS A 271 -23.08 15.97 9.47
C LYS A 271 -23.99 16.86 8.61
N ASN A 272 -23.46 17.35 7.50
CA ASN A 272 -24.18 18.26 6.61
C ASN A 272 -25.23 17.53 5.77
N LEU A 273 -25.02 16.25 5.46
CA LEU A 273 -26.08 15.41 4.90
C LEU A 273 -27.27 15.27 5.87
N LYS A 274 -27.03 15.14 7.18
CA LYS A 274 -28.12 15.13 8.17
C LYS A 274 -28.86 16.47 8.21
N LEU A 275 -28.13 17.59 8.14
CA LEU A 275 -28.74 18.92 8.08
C LEU A 275 -29.62 19.10 6.84
N ALA A 276 -29.11 18.70 5.66
CA ALA A 276 -29.89 18.74 4.42
C ALA A 276 -31.16 17.88 4.47
N ARG A 277 -31.09 16.69 5.09
CA ARG A 277 -32.28 15.85 5.33
C ARG A 277 -33.28 16.52 6.25
N HIS A 278 -32.79 17.12 7.35
CA HIS A 278 -33.64 17.81 8.31
C HIS A 278 -34.37 18.98 7.65
N PHE A 279 -33.68 19.79 6.85
CA PHE A 279 -34.31 20.81 6.02
C PHE A 279 -35.39 20.23 5.10
N ALA A 280 -35.07 19.15 4.36
CA ALA A 280 -35.99 18.54 3.42
C ALA A 280 -37.26 17.97 4.10
N ASP A 281 -37.12 17.41 5.29
CA ASP A 281 -38.25 16.89 6.08
C ASP A 281 -39.09 18.04 6.66
N SER A 282 -38.45 19.05 7.26
CA SER A 282 -39.13 20.22 7.81
C SER A 282 -39.83 21.08 6.75
N ALA A 283 -39.34 21.12 5.51
CA ALA A 283 -39.98 21.83 4.41
C ALA A 283 -41.22 21.10 3.85
N ALA A 284 -41.32 19.78 4.03
CA ALA A 284 -42.45 18.98 3.54
C ALA A 284 -43.62 18.88 4.54
N GLU A 285 -43.38 19.22 5.81
CA GLU A 285 -44.33 19.08 6.91
C GLU A 285 -45.35 20.23 7.12
N PRO A 286 -45.11 21.50 6.72
CA PRO A 286 -46.03 22.60 7.04
C PRO A 286 -47.41 22.41 6.41
N GLY A 287 -47.51 21.73 5.26
CA GLY A 287 -48.77 21.46 4.55
C GLY A 287 -49.49 20.16 4.93
N ARG A 288 -48.98 19.33 5.87
CA ARG A 288 -49.63 18.06 6.24
C ARG A 288 -50.49 18.21 7.51
N PRO A 289 -51.79 17.86 7.48
CA PRO A 289 -52.57 17.74 8.71
C PRO A 289 -51.94 16.65 9.59
N GLY A 290 -51.59 17.00 10.82
CA GLY A 290 -50.76 16.18 11.70
C GLY A 290 -51.25 14.73 11.80
N ARG A 291 -50.42 13.78 11.35
CA ARG A 291 -50.56 12.37 11.76
C ARG A 291 -50.15 12.28 13.22
N ARG A 292 -51.13 12.41 14.13
CA ARG A 292 -50.96 11.93 15.51
C ARG A 292 -50.64 10.44 15.46
N HIS A 293 -49.62 10.04 16.20
CA HIS A 293 -49.30 8.66 16.54
C HIS A 293 -50.57 7.91 16.96
N ARG A 294 -51.08 7.04 16.08
CA ARG A 294 -52.00 5.97 16.45
C ARG A 294 -51.16 4.75 16.82
N ARG A 295 -50.42 4.84 17.94
CA ARG A 295 -49.89 3.63 18.61
C ARG A 295 -50.91 3.23 19.67
N GLN A 296 -51.45 2.05 19.45
CA GLN A 296 -52.61 1.45 20.08
C GLN A 296 -52.55 1.53 21.62
N GLN A 297 -53.62 2.08 22.19
CA GLN A 297 -54.24 1.50 23.38
C GLN A 297 -54.63 0.05 23.01
N ARG A 298 -53.89 -0.92 23.56
CA ARG A 298 -54.40 -2.27 23.82
C ARG A 298 -54.17 -2.56 25.30
N THR A 299 -55.26 -2.41 26.05
CA THR A 299 -55.67 -3.27 27.18
C THR A 299 -54.68 -3.45 28.34
N THR A 300 -54.81 -2.56 29.33
CA THR A 300 -54.79 -2.86 30.78
C THR A 300 -56.26 -2.77 31.21
N GLU A 301 -56.94 -3.83 31.69
CA GLU A 301 -57.00 -4.39 33.05
C GLU A 301 -58.21 -5.39 33.10
N PRO A 302 -58.57 -6.08 34.20
CA PRO A 302 -57.78 -6.66 35.31
C PRO A 302 -58.23 -8.11 35.69
N ARG A 303 -57.42 -8.77 36.54
CA ARG A 303 -57.63 -10.00 37.35
C ARG A 303 -57.86 -11.32 36.61
#